data_AF-A0A8R2D5N9-F1
#
_entry.id   AF-A0A8R2D5N9-F1
#
_cell.length_a   1.000
_cell.length_b   1.000
_cell.length_c   1.000
_cell.angle_alpha   90.00
_cell.angle_beta   90.00
_cell.angle_gamma   90.00
#
_symmetry.space_group_name_H-M   'P 1'
#
loop_
_entity.id
_entity.type
_entity.pdbx_description
1 polymer ?
#
loop_
_entity_poly.entity_id
_entity_poly.type
_entity_poly.pdbx_seq_one_letter_code
_entity_poly.pdbx_strand_id
1 'polypeptide(L)'
;MTRSMHQDDAAAAVLRRIMELLLLLLMFSLSSFASVTVECPDECTCDQELFNCDSKYLGRIPDRISPATTKLELSFNKIRDIEPKSLTHLTELETLILSHNIIREMKNGAFANLSKLRLLYLDANEIENIENGVFNNLTTLEKLYLNYNKIHKLDSDIFIGLTKLKTLYLSYNKIRDIVPKLLSNLTELKVLSLSNNKISDVKIGAFTNLSNLRTLSLNENKIENLETGVFNNLTSLENLYLDYNRIHYLDSEMFKGLTKLNELHLHNNMIRNIPRGIFDSLTSLGNLTLRNVPLTCDCNILWFVNVLKKSYPPRNQIGYYDPKWGPTCHFPVEMSGKSLMEMNENDFHCASPDVIVVPENKTMSVGERLQLSCKAVGDPEPSITWAKDDIDLQLDQRVQVFKNNTLIISKVERTDGGQYKCVVTNSLGRKSFKAMVNVNGLAKNSCDTMFGVLPYFFIIIIIILANCILYNDIIL
;
A
#
# COMPACT_ATOMS: atom_id res chain seq x y z
N MET A 1 -1.65 90.35 50.52
CA MET A 1 -2.51 89.31 49.91
C MET A 1 -2.96 89.79 48.53
N THR A 2 -2.15 89.61 47.49
CA THR A 2 -2.53 89.85 46.06
C THR A 2 -1.40 89.35 45.15
N ARG A 3 -0.99 88.08 45.27
CA ARG A 3 0.01 87.47 44.38
C ARG A 3 -0.34 86.05 43.93
N SER A 4 -1.63 85.69 43.96
CA SER A 4 -2.11 84.34 43.62
C SER A 4 -3.11 84.30 42.46
N MET A 5 -3.70 85.43 42.02
CA MET A 5 -4.72 85.39 40.95
C MET A 5 -4.17 85.54 39.52
N HIS A 6 -2.95 86.05 39.30
CA HIS A 6 -2.41 86.23 37.94
C HIS A 6 -1.58 85.05 37.41
N GLN A 7 -1.20 84.11 38.28
CA GLN A 7 -0.41 82.95 37.88
C GLN A 7 -1.30 81.78 37.43
N ASP A 8 -2.55 81.73 37.92
CA ASP A 8 -3.54 80.71 37.55
C ASP A 8 -4.18 80.98 36.18
N ASP A 9 -4.39 82.24 35.78
CA ASP A 9 -4.94 82.57 34.45
C ASP A 9 -3.94 82.29 33.31
N ALA A 10 -2.65 82.52 33.55
CA ALA A 10 -1.61 82.18 32.58
C ALA A 10 -1.44 80.66 32.44
N ALA A 11 -1.51 79.92 33.55
CA ALA A 11 -1.48 78.46 33.54
C ALA A 11 -2.72 77.87 32.83
N ALA A 12 -3.91 78.42 33.06
CA ALA A 12 -5.14 78.01 32.39
C ALA A 12 -5.11 78.28 30.88
N ALA A 13 -4.55 79.42 30.45
CA ALA A 13 -4.38 79.75 29.03
C ALA A 13 -3.38 78.81 28.32
N VAL A 14 -2.29 78.44 29.00
CA VAL A 14 -1.32 77.46 28.50
C VAL A 14 -1.94 76.07 28.41
N LEU A 15 -2.71 75.64 29.43
CA LEU A 15 -3.40 74.36 29.42
C LEU A 15 -4.43 74.27 28.28
N ARG A 16 -5.15 75.37 28.00
CA ARG A 16 -6.13 75.45 26.91
C ARG A 16 -5.47 75.33 25.53
N ARG A 17 -4.32 76.00 25.32
CA ARG A 17 -3.54 75.85 24.08
C ARG A 17 -2.94 74.46 23.91
N ILE A 18 -2.49 73.84 25.00
CA ILE A 18 -2.00 72.45 24.98
C ILE A 18 -3.14 71.49 24.66
N MET A 19 -4.34 71.70 25.21
CA MET A 19 -5.52 70.91 24.86
C MET A 19 -5.96 71.11 23.41
N GLU A 20 -5.94 72.34 22.88
CA GLU A 20 -6.24 72.61 21.47
C GLU A 20 -5.20 71.98 20.52
N LEU A 21 -3.91 72.02 20.88
CA LEU A 21 -2.85 71.33 20.14
C LEU A 21 -2.97 69.80 20.22
N LEU A 22 -3.37 69.24 21.37
CA LEU A 22 -3.66 67.82 21.53
C LEU A 22 -4.91 67.40 20.76
N LEU A 23 -5.96 68.24 20.71
CA LEU A 23 -7.14 68.01 19.87
C LEU A 23 -6.80 68.09 18.38
N LEU A 24 -5.94 69.03 17.97
CA LEU A 24 -5.43 69.11 16.60
C LEU A 24 -4.56 67.90 16.25
N LEU A 25 -3.69 67.44 17.16
CA LEU A 25 -2.91 66.21 17.00
C LEU A 25 -3.78 64.95 16.97
N LEU A 26 -4.86 64.90 17.76
CA LEU A 26 -5.86 63.83 17.71
C LEU A 26 -6.64 63.86 16.39
N MET A 27 -7.02 65.05 15.90
CA MET A 27 -7.66 65.23 14.59
C MET A 27 -6.72 64.89 13.43
N PHE A 28 -5.42 65.15 13.56
CA PHE A 28 -4.38 64.69 12.61
C PHE A 28 -4.12 63.17 12.71
N SER A 29 -4.24 62.57 13.89
CA SER A 29 -4.15 61.11 14.07
C SER A 29 -5.42 60.40 13.58
N LEU A 30 -6.57 61.07 13.60
CA LEU A 30 -7.84 60.61 13.05
C LEU A 30 -7.92 60.82 11.53
N SER A 31 -7.22 61.82 10.97
CA SER A 31 -7.07 62.00 9.52
C SER A 31 -5.93 61.18 8.91
N SER A 32 -5.12 60.49 9.72
CA SER A 32 -4.15 59.49 9.26
C SER A 32 -4.66 58.04 9.28
N PHE A 33 -5.90 57.80 9.71
CA PHE A 33 -6.63 56.58 9.34
C PHE A 33 -7.43 56.81 8.05
N ALA A 34 -6.76 57.35 7.03
CA ALA A 34 -7.12 56.94 5.69
C ALA A 34 -6.87 55.42 5.67
N SER A 35 -7.94 54.64 5.80
CA SER A 35 -8.00 53.29 5.26
C SER A 35 -7.26 53.34 3.93
N VAL A 36 -6.05 52.76 3.87
CA VAL A 36 -5.40 52.52 2.60
C VAL A 36 -6.38 51.61 1.88
N THR A 37 -7.19 52.19 0.99
CA THR A 37 -8.07 51.43 0.13
C THR A 37 -7.13 50.55 -0.67
N VAL A 38 -7.14 49.26 -0.36
CA VAL A 38 -6.54 48.23 -1.22
C VAL A 38 -7.36 48.32 -2.50
N GLU A 39 -6.90 49.15 -3.44
CA GLU A 39 -7.56 49.31 -4.72
C GLU A 39 -7.40 47.98 -5.45
N CYS A 40 -8.55 47.33 -5.69
CA CYS A 40 -8.62 46.20 -6.59
C CYS A 40 -8.08 46.66 -7.95
N PRO A 41 -7.11 45.96 -8.57
CA PRO A 41 -6.68 46.29 -9.92
C PRO A 41 -7.88 46.33 -10.86
N ASP A 42 -7.92 47.30 -11.79
CA ASP A 42 -9.05 47.51 -12.70
C ASP A 42 -9.42 46.24 -13.50
N GLU A 43 -8.43 45.38 -13.76
CA GLU A 43 -8.63 44.13 -14.46
C GLU A 43 -9.17 42.99 -13.58
N CYS A 44 -9.16 43.15 -12.26
CA CYS A 44 -9.57 42.13 -11.29
C CYS A 44 -10.96 42.42 -10.71
N THR A 45 -11.57 41.41 -10.11
CA THR A 45 -12.80 41.52 -9.32
C THR A 45 -12.48 41.19 -7.88
N CYS A 46 -12.63 42.15 -6.99
CA CYS A 46 -12.34 41.99 -5.57
C CYS A 46 -13.56 42.38 -4.75
N ASP A 47 -13.92 41.51 -3.80
CA ASP A 47 -14.82 41.83 -2.71
C ASP A 47 -14.11 41.56 -1.36
N GLN A 48 -14.84 41.53 -0.25
CA GLN A 48 -14.22 41.37 1.07
C GLN A 48 -13.50 40.02 1.25
N GLU A 49 -13.95 38.97 0.58
CA GLU A 49 -13.49 37.60 0.77
C GLU A 49 -12.81 37.01 -0.47
N LEU A 50 -13.21 37.45 -1.67
CA LEU A 50 -12.73 36.99 -2.96
C LEU A 50 -11.81 38.02 -3.62
N PHE A 51 -10.65 37.56 -4.06
CA PHE A 51 -9.77 38.29 -4.97
C PHE A 51 -9.61 37.47 -6.26
N ASN A 52 -10.22 37.93 -7.36
CA ASN A 52 -10.27 37.19 -8.62
C ASN A 52 -9.60 37.97 -9.76
N CYS A 53 -8.51 37.42 -10.29
CA CYS A 53 -7.82 37.90 -11.48
C CYS A 53 -7.61 36.77 -12.51
N ASP A 54 -8.59 35.89 -12.68
CA ASP A 54 -8.58 34.89 -13.75
C ASP A 54 -8.41 35.52 -15.14
N SER A 55 -7.63 34.86 -16.02
CA SER A 55 -7.50 35.21 -17.43
C SER A 55 -7.00 36.65 -17.72
N LYS A 56 -6.16 37.21 -16.84
CA LYS A 56 -5.65 38.60 -16.94
C LYS A 56 -4.21 38.70 -17.46
N TYR A 57 -3.67 37.59 -17.99
CA TYR A 57 -2.31 37.52 -18.53
C TYR A 57 -1.20 37.93 -17.53
N LEU A 58 -1.46 37.79 -16.24
CA LEU A 58 -0.53 38.19 -15.18
C LEU A 58 0.74 37.35 -15.24
N GLY A 59 1.91 38.00 -15.23
CA GLY A 59 3.22 37.33 -15.19
C GLY A 59 3.68 36.92 -13.78
N ARG A 60 3.05 37.49 -12.74
CA ARG A 60 3.35 37.28 -11.32
C ARG A 60 2.09 37.49 -10.48
N ILE A 61 2.12 37.03 -9.23
CA ILE A 61 1.06 37.28 -8.26
C ILE A 61 1.03 38.79 -7.91
N PRO A 62 -0.14 39.44 -7.83
CA PRO A 62 -0.25 40.84 -7.41
C PRO A 62 0.24 41.09 -5.97
N ASP A 63 1.00 42.16 -5.75
CA ASP A 63 1.60 42.47 -4.44
C ASP A 63 0.61 43.03 -3.40
N ARG A 64 -0.54 43.56 -3.85
CA ARG A 64 -1.52 44.28 -3.02
C ARG A 64 -2.83 43.51 -2.92
N ILE A 65 -2.81 42.37 -2.23
CA ILE A 65 -4.00 41.57 -1.94
C ILE A 65 -4.45 41.87 -0.51
N SER A 66 -5.76 41.97 -0.28
CA SER A 66 -6.30 42.23 1.05
C SER A 66 -5.96 41.08 2.01
N PRO A 67 -5.45 41.35 3.23
CA PRO A 67 -5.23 40.30 4.24
C PRO A 67 -6.50 39.55 4.66
N ALA A 68 -7.69 40.13 4.40
CA ALA A 68 -8.98 39.52 4.69
C ALA A 68 -9.44 38.51 3.61
N THR A 69 -8.73 38.43 2.47
CA THR A 69 -9.07 37.52 1.38
C THR A 69 -9.02 36.06 1.85
N THR A 70 -10.15 35.38 1.74
CA THR A 70 -10.30 33.94 2.04
C THR A 70 -10.18 33.08 0.78
N LYS A 71 -10.43 33.65 -0.41
CA LYS A 71 -10.27 32.99 -1.70
C LYS A 71 -9.50 33.85 -2.69
N LEU A 72 -8.38 33.32 -3.20
CA LEU A 72 -7.54 33.95 -4.22
C LEU A 72 -7.59 33.11 -5.51
N GLU A 73 -8.14 33.69 -6.58
CA GLU A 73 -8.30 33.09 -7.90
C GLU A 73 -7.38 33.77 -8.91
N LEU A 74 -6.41 33.03 -9.44
CA LEU A 74 -5.38 33.50 -10.35
C LEU A 74 -5.20 32.55 -11.56
N SER A 75 -6.24 31.78 -11.90
CA SER A 75 -6.18 30.82 -13.01
C SER A 75 -5.97 31.48 -14.38
N PHE A 76 -5.53 30.68 -15.35
CA PHE A 76 -5.40 31.09 -16.77
C PHE A 76 -4.51 32.32 -16.98
N ASN A 77 -3.47 32.49 -16.17
CA ASN A 77 -2.49 33.57 -16.27
C ASN A 77 -1.15 33.07 -16.84
N LYS A 78 -0.08 33.85 -16.67
CA LYS A 78 1.30 33.57 -17.10
C LYS A 78 2.27 33.58 -15.92
N ILE A 79 1.79 33.25 -14.72
CA ILE A 79 2.58 33.22 -13.49
C ILE A 79 3.62 32.10 -13.60
N ARG A 80 4.89 32.43 -13.35
CA ARG A 80 6.05 31.54 -13.55
C ARG A 80 6.57 30.89 -12.27
N ASP A 81 6.32 31.54 -11.14
CA ASP A 81 6.77 31.11 -9.83
C ASP A 81 5.87 31.68 -8.74
N ILE A 82 6.06 31.14 -7.53
CA ILE A 82 5.47 31.66 -6.30
C ILE A 82 6.67 32.05 -5.45
N GLU A 83 6.97 33.33 -5.40
CA GLU A 83 8.13 33.83 -4.65
C GLU A 83 7.97 33.49 -3.15
N PRO A 84 9.01 32.96 -2.48
CA PRO A 84 8.96 32.70 -1.05
C PRO A 84 8.53 33.94 -0.26
N LYS A 85 7.62 33.75 0.70
CA LYS A 85 7.05 34.81 1.54
C LYS A 85 6.14 35.83 0.84
N SER A 86 5.88 35.71 -0.46
CA SER A 86 4.97 36.63 -1.16
C SER A 86 3.54 36.60 -0.61
N LEU A 87 3.07 35.44 -0.12
CA LEU A 87 1.71 35.22 0.36
C LEU A 87 1.57 35.26 1.90
N THR A 88 2.63 35.53 2.68
CA THR A 88 2.60 35.34 4.14
C THR A 88 1.63 36.25 4.89
N HIS A 89 1.17 37.33 4.26
CA HIS A 89 0.21 38.27 4.83
C HIS A 89 -1.25 37.80 4.70
N LEU A 90 -1.52 36.80 3.86
CA LEU A 90 -2.86 36.25 3.61
C LEU A 90 -3.23 35.17 4.63
N THR A 91 -3.23 35.52 5.91
CA THR A 91 -3.43 34.55 7.00
C THR A 91 -4.84 33.97 7.07
N GLU A 92 -5.81 34.64 6.45
CA GLU A 92 -7.21 34.21 6.36
C GLU A 92 -7.49 33.32 5.12
N LEU A 93 -6.50 33.08 4.27
CA LEU A 93 -6.70 32.38 3.01
C LEU A 93 -7.08 30.90 3.23
N GLU A 94 -8.26 30.51 2.75
CA GLU A 94 -8.78 29.14 2.79
C GLU A 94 -8.65 28.45 1.43
N THR A 95 -8.70 29.20 0.33
CA THR A 95 -8.66 28.67 -1.04
C THR A 95 -7.69 29.47 -1.90
N LEU A 96 -6.70 28.78 -2.48
CA LEU A 96 -5.74 29.35 -3.44
C LEU A 96 -5.83 28.59 -4.76
N ILE A 97 -6.14 29.31 -5.84
CA ILE A 97 -6.31 28.74 -7.18
C ILE A 97 -5.29 29.36 -8.13
N LEU A 98 -4.35 28.54 -8.58
CA LEU A 98 -3.25 28.90 -9.47
C LEU A 98 -3.24 27.99 -10.73
N SER A 99 -4.38 27.37 -11.05
CA SER A 99 -4.49 26.43 -12.17
C SER A 99 -4.21 27.12 -13.51
N HIS A 100 -3.77 26.36 -14.53
CA HIS A 100 -3.55 26.92 -15.87
C HIS A 100 -2.57 28.11 -15.92
N ASN A 101 -1.47 28.02 -15.18
CA ASN A 101 -0.35 28.97 -15.22
C ASN A 101 0.89 28.31 -15.85
N ILE A 102 2.07 28.93 -15.71
CA ILE A 102 3.34 28.39 -16.22
C ILE A 102 4.37 28.20 -15.10
N ILE A 103 3.89 27.83 -13.91
CA ILE A 103 4.73 27.60 -12.72
C ILE A 103 5.60 26.39 -12.95
N ARG A 104 6.93 26.51 -12.76
CA ARG A 104 7.90 25.43 -13.02
C ARG A 104 8.47 24.78 -11.76
N GLU A 105 8.58 25.54 -10.70
CA GLU A 105 9.21 25.12 -9.45
C GLU A 105 8.40 25.60 -8.26
N MET A 106 8.32 24.76 -7.23
CA MET A 106 7.72 25.10 -5.95
C MET A 106 8.80 25.20 -4.89
N LYS A 107 9.12 26.44 -4.50
CA LYS A 107 10.18 26.75 -3.54
C LYS A 107 9.69 26.67 -2.11
N ASN A 108 10.58 26.26 -1.20
CA ASN A 108 10.30 26.28 0.23
C ASN A 108 9.96 27.72 0.69
N GLY A 109 8.92 27.85 1.51
CA GLY A 109 8.41 29.14 1.98
C GLY A 109 7.44 29.84 1.02
N ALA A 110 7.12 29.28 -0.14
CA ALA A 110 6.10 29.82 -1.06
C ALA A 110 4.71 29.92 -0.38
N PHE A 111 4.37 28.95 0.47
CA PHE A 111 3.09 28.88 1.19
C PHE A 111 3.23 29.10 2.71
N ALA A 112 4.28 29.82 3.13
CA ALA A 112 4.52 30.09 4.54
C ALA A 112 3.34 30.86 5.17
N ASN A 113 2.99 30.52 6.41
CA ASN A 113 1.89 31.10 7.20
C ASN A 113 0.46 30.94 6.64
N LEU A 114 0.23 30.14 5.59
CA LEU A 114 -1.12 29.85 5.08
C LEU A 114 -1.80 28.73 5.90
N SER A 115 -1.87 28.90 7.23
CA SER A 115 -2.31 27.87 8.17
C SER A 115 -3.83 27.61 8.18
N LYS A 116 -4.62 28.42 7.48
CA LYS A 116 -6.07 28.21 7.26
C LYS A 116 -6.37 27.62 5.89
N LEU A 117 -5.36 27.40 5.04
CA LEU A 117 -5.57 26.93 3.68
C LEU A 117 -6.15 25.51 3.68
N ARG A 118 -7.25 25.32 2.97
CA ARG A 118 -7.99 24.06 2.85
C ARG A 118 -7.93 23.50 1.44
N LEU A 119 -7.94 24.37 0.43
CA LEU A 119 -7.95 24.01 -0.98
C LEU A 119 -6.80 24.69 -1.72
N LEU A 120 -5.93 23.90 -2.34
CA LEU A 120 -4.82 24.39 -3.16
C LEU A 120 -4.87 23.76 -4.55
N TYR A 121 -5.07 24.60 -5.56
CA TYR A 121 -5.10 24.21 -6.95
C TYR A 121 -3.85 24.69 -7.68
N LEU A 122 -3.06 23.75 -8.17
CA LEU A 122 -1.81 23.93 -8.91
C LEU A 122 -1.81 23.07 -10.18
N ASP A 123 -2.96 22.56 -10.59
CA ASP A 123 -3.11 21.72 -11.77
C ASP A 123 -2.91 22.52 -13.07
N ALA A 124 -2.57 21.82 -14.15
CA ALA A 124 -2.31 22.41 -15.47
C ALA A 124 -1.23 23.52 -15.43
N ASN A 125 -0.10 23.23 -14.79
CA ASN A 125 1.09 24.09 -14.76
C ASN A 125 2.29 23.38 -15.45
N GLU A 126 3.49 23.92 -15.31
CA GLU A 126 4.73 23.31 -15.81
C GLU A 126 5.60 22.72 -14.70
N ILE A 127 5.02 22.39 -13.53
CA ILE A 127 5.79 22.06 -12.31
C ILE A 127 6.60 20.81 -12.56
N GLU A 128 7.91 20.92 -12.44
CA GLU A 128 8.85 19.80 -12.57
C GLU A 128 9.48 19.43 -11.23
N ASN A 129 9.82 20.44 -10.43
CA ASN A 129 10.54 20.29 -9.16
C ASN A 129 9.71 20.82 -7.99
N ILE A 130 9.70 20.04 -6.90
CA ILE A 130 9.05 20.37 -5.64
C ILE A 130 10.13 20.32 -4.56
N GLU A 131 10.45 21.48 -3.96
CA GLU A 131 11.42 21.52 -2.87
C GLU A 131 10.84 20.90 -1.59
N ASN A 132 11.72 20.25 -0.82
CA ASN A 132 11.33 19.67 0.47
C ASN A 132 10.80 20.74 1.42
N GLY A 133 9.69 20.42 2.07
CA GLY A 133 9.07 21.28 3.07
C GLY A 133 8.16 22.39 2.54
N VAL A 134 7.97 22.49 1.22
CA VAL A 134 7.08 23.52 0.63
C VAL A 134 5.65 23.50 1.18
N PHE A 135 5.18 22.33 1.63
CA PHE A 135 3.83 22.15 2.18
C PHE A 135 3.78 22.04 3.71
N ASN A 136 4.91 22.14 4.43
CA ASN A 136 5.00 21.81 5.87
C ASN A 136 4.03 22.57 6.77
N ASN A 137 3.67 23.82 6.42
CA ASN A 137 2.78 24.66 7.22
C ASN A 137 1.29 24.49 6.87
N LEU A 138 0.95 23.71 5.84
CA LEU A 138 -0.41 23.54 5.35
C LEU A 138 -1.17 22.45 6.13
N THR A 139 -1.15 22.54 7.46
CA THR A 139 -1.67 21.49 8.36
C THR A 139 -3.19 21.32 8.31
N THR A 140 -3.92 22.30 7.76
CA THR A 140 -5.37 22.27 7.54
C THR A 140 -5.78 21.84 6.14
N LEU A 141 -4.82 21.61 5.24
CA LEU A 141 -5.09 21.38 3.82
C LEU A 141 -5.89 20.10 3.63
N GLU A 142 -7.03 20.20 2.96
CA GLU A 142 -7.94 19.08 2.71
C GLU A 142 -7.81 18.55 1.28
N LYS A 143 -7.55 19.42 0.31
CA LYS A 143 -7.42 19.03 -1.10
C LYS A 143 -6.24 19.71 -1.77
N LEU A 144 -5.44 18.90 -2.46
CA LEU A 144 -4.29 19.33 -3.24
C LEU A 144 -4.39 18.80 -4.67
N TYR A 145 -4.44 19.72 -5.63
CA TYR A 145 -4.52 19.41 -7.06
C TYR A 145 -3.19 19.73 -7.73
N LEU A 146 -2.49 18.71 -8.22
CA LEU A 146 -1.20 18.78 -8.92
C LEU A 146 -1.25 18.07 -10.28
N ASN A 147 -2.45 17.79 -10.80
CA ASN A 147 -2.61 17.11 -12.09
C ASN A 147 -2.04 17.93 -13.25
N TYR A 148 -1.76 17.28 -14.38
CA TYR A 148 -1.35 17.96 -15.61
C TYR A 148 -0.13 18.86 -15.39
N ASN A 149 0.91 18.30 -14.78
CA ASN A 149 2.20 18.95 -14.54
C ASN A 149 3.33 18.10 -15.16
N LYS A 150 4.59 18.41 -14.83
CA LYS A 150 5.79 17.71 -15.31
C LYS A 150 6.55 17.02 -14.18
N ILE A 151 5.88 16.76 -13.04
CA ILE A 151 6.49 16.20 -11.83
C ILE A 151 6.99 14.80 -12.14
N HIS A 152 8.29 14.56 -11.97
CA HIS A 152 8.92 13.27 -12.28
C HIS A 152 9.51 12.58 -11.05
N LYS A 153 9.74 13.33 -9.97
CA LYS A 153 10.33 12.84 -8.72
C LYS A 153 9.51 13.33 -7.53
N LEU A 154 9.28 12.44 -6.57
CA LEU A 154 8.67 12.75 -5.27
C LEU A 154 9.56 12.16 -4.17
N ASP A 155 10.26 13.03 -3.46
CA ASP A 155 11.04 12.65 -2.27
C ASP A 155 10.11 12.34 -1.08
N SER A 156 10.56 11.50 -0.15
CA SER A 156 9.73 10.94 0.95
C SER A 156 9.07 11.97 1.84
N ASP A 157 9.58 13.20 1.85
CA ASP A 157 9.29 14.21 2.85
C ASP A 157 8.41 15.34 2.31
N ILE A 158 8.05 15.32 1.01
CA ILE A 158 7.30 16.40 0.35
C ILE A 158 5.94 16.62 1.01
N PHE A 159 5.25 15.55 1.40
CA PHE A 159 3.89 15.61 1.95
C PHE A 159 3.85 15.57 3.49
N ILE A 160 4.98 15.80 4.17
CA ILE A 160 5.02 15.89 5.63
C ILE A 160 4.13 17.06 6.11
N GLY A 161 3.41 16.84 7.20
CA GLY A 161 2.54 17.85 7.81
C GLY A 161 1.11 17.92 7.26
N LEU A 162 0.84 17.32 6.09
CA LEU A 162 -0.48 17.31 5.44
C LEU A 162 -1.46 16.29 6.05
N THR A 163 -1.58 16.28 7.38
CA THR A 163 -2.31 15.25 8.15
C THR A 163 -3.84 15.30 7.97
N LYS A 164 -4.38 16.43 7.49
CA LYS A 164 -5.80 16.63 7.18
C LYS A 164 -6.18 16.42 5.71
N LEU A 165 -5.20 16.02 4.88
CA LEU A 165 -5.42 15.87 3.45
C LEU A 165 -6.36 14.70 3.17
N LYS A 166 -7.46 14.98 2.48
CA LYS A 166 -8.49 14.01 2.09
C LYS A 166 -8.40 13.65 0.61
N THR A 167 -7.88 14.55 -0.21
CA THR A 167 -7.80 14.38 -1.66
C THR A 167 -6.45 14.85 -2.19
N LEU A 168 -5.76 13.95 -2.87
CA LEU A 168 -4.50 14.23 -3.55
C LEU A 168 -4.60 13.77 -5.01
N TYR A 169 -4.48 14.72 -5.92
CA TYR A 169 -4.51 14.45 -7.35
C TYR A 169 -3.16 14.76 -7.99
N LEU A 170 -2.52 13.73 -8.56
CA LEU A 170 -1.20 13.75 -9.20
C LEU A 170 -1.23 13.16 -10.61
N SER A 171 -2.41 13.05 -11.21
CA SER A 171 -2.59 12.44 -12.54
C SER A 171 -1.95 13.27 -13.65
N TYR A 172 -1.65 12.64 -14.79
CA TYR A 172 -1.04 13.34 -15.94
C TYR A 172 0.27 14.05 -15.56
N ASN A 173 1.18 13.31 -14.94
CA ASN A 173 2.54 13.75 -14.59
C ASN A 173 3.57 12.78 -15.20
N LYS A 174 4.81 12.82 -14.71
CA LYS A 174 5.93 11.96 -15.16
C LYS A 174 6.48 11.09 -14.04
N ILE A 175 5.70 10.84 -12.98
CA ILE A 175 6.12 10.10 -11.79
C ILE A 175 6.45 8.66 -12.18
N ARG A 176 7.62 8.16 -11.74
CA ARG A 176 8.10 6.79 -12.04
C ARG A 176 8.01 5.84 -10.84
N ASP A 177 8.13 6.36 -9.63
CA ASP A 177 8.24 5.55 -8.43
C ASP A 177 7.36 6.11 -7.30
N ILE A 178 6.75 5.22 -6.53
CA ILE A 178 6.09 5.54 -5.26
C ILE A 178 6.95 4.93 -4.16
N VAL A 179 7.87 5.73 -3.62
CA VAL A 179 8.79 5.24 -2.59
C VAL A 179 8.05 4.93 -1.28
N PRO A 180 8.45 3.90 -0.52
CA PRO A 180 7.84 3.61 0.78
C PRO A 180 7.87 4.85 1.70
N LYS A 181 6.81 5.03 2.50
CA LYS A 181 6.60 6.15 3.43
C LYS A 181 6.28 7.52 2.81
N LEU A 182 6.39 7.70 1.49
CA LEU A 182 6.04 8.97 0.82
C LEU A 182 4.66 9.51 1.24
N LEU A 183 3.70 8.61 1.42
CA LEU A 183 2.31 8.95 1.73
C LEU A 183 1.90 8.61 3.18
N SER A 184 2.83 8.15 4.03
CA SER A 184 2.45 7.54 5.32
C SER A 184 1.89 8.52 6.36
N ASN A 185 2.07 9.83 6.16
CA ASN A 185 1.47 10.88 6.99
C ASN A 185 0.03 11.23 6.60
N LEU A 186 -0.43 10.81 5.42
CA LEU A 186 -1.73 11.19 4.86
C LEU A 186 -2.85 10.28 5.40
N THR A 187 -2.96 10.18 6.72
CA THR A 187 -3.84 9.19 7.38
C THR A 187 -5.33 9.44 7.18
N GLU A 188 -5.74 10.66 6.83
CA GLU A 188 -7.13 11.02 6.50
C GLU A 188 -7.45 10.92 4.99
N LEU A 189 -6.49 10.49 4.17
CA LEU A 189 -6.64 10.47 2.71
C LEU A 189 -7.74 9.50 2.28
N LYS A 190 -8.66 9.99 1.45
CA LYS A 190 -9.79 9.24 0.90
C LYS A 190 -9.64 8.99 -0.59
N VAL A 191 -9.04 9.93 -1.31
CA VAL A 191 -8.87 9.87 -2.77
C VAL A 191 -7.41 10.15 -3.12
N LEU A 192 -6.80 9.20 -3.81
CA LEU A 192 -5.47 9.32 -4.39
C LEU A 192 -5.55 8.98 -5.88
N SER A 193 -5.19 9.94 -6.73
CA SER A 193 -5.08 9.70 -8.17
C SER A 193 -3.65 9.87 -8.65
N LEU A 194 -3.10 8.81 -9.21
CA LEU A 194 -1.77 8.72 -9.81
C LEU A 194 -1.88 8.23 -11.27
N SER A 195 -3.07 8.35 -11.87
CA SER A 195 -3.33 7.89 -13.24
C SER A 195 -2.51 8.66 -14.26
N ASN A 196 -2.28 8.09 -15.45
CA ASN A 196 -1.54 8.79 -16.51
C ASN A 196 -0.14 9.26 -16.06
N ASN A 197 0.63 8.37 -15.44
CA ASN A 197 2.02 8.62 -15.02
C ASN A 197 2.99 7.66 -15.77
N LYS A 198 4.15 7.36 -15.17
CA LYS A 198 5.17 6.46 -15.73
C LYS A 198 5.57 5.37 -14.73
N ILE A 199 4.69 5.03 -13.79
CA ILE A 199 4.95 4.06 -12.72
C ILE A 199 5.04 2.66 -13.33
N SER A 200 6.12 1.92 -13.05
CA SER A 200 6.32 0.55 -13.54
C SER A 200 6.23 -0.53 -12.46
N ASP A 201 6.51 -0.16 -11.21
CA ASP A 201 6.58 -1.09 -10.09
C ASP A 201 5.90 -0.47 -8.88
N VAL A 202 5.09 -1.26 -8.17
CA VAL A 202 4.48 -0.85 -6.91
C VAL A 202 4.89 -1.82 -5.82
N LYS A 203 5.76 -1.33 -4.93
CA LYS A 203 6.37 -2.11 -3.85
C LYS A 203 5.51 -2.11 -2.60
N ILE A 204 5.69 -3.12 -1.77
CA ILE A 204 5.06 -3.16 -0.45
C ILE A 204 5.47 -1.92 0.36
N GLY A 205 4.49 -1.33 1.05
CA GLY A 205 4.69 -0.11 1.84
C GLY A 205 4.52 1.21 1.08
N ALA A 206 4.25 1.18 -0.23
CA ALA A 206 3.89 2.37 -1.01
C ALA A 206 2.63 3.09 -0.44
N PHE A 207 1.69 2.32 0.12
CA PHE A 207 0.41 2.82 0.66
C PHE A 207 0.24 2.56 2.16
N THR A 208 1.34 2.46 2.91
CA THR A 208 1.28 2.28 4.37
C THR A 208 0.48 3.40 5.04
N ASN A 209 -0.33 3.04 6.05
CA ASN A 209 -1.18 3.94 6.85
C ASN A 209 -2.36 4.60 6.11
N LEU A 210 -2.66 4.21 4.88
CA LEU A 210 -3.79 4.76 4.11
C LEU A 210 -5.10 3.96 4.32
N SER A 211 -5.43 3.62 5.56
CA SER A 211 -6.59 2.76 5.89
C SER A 211 -7.95 3.41 5.65
N ASN A 212 -7.99 4.74 5.51
CA ASN A 212 -9.19 5.52 5.16
C ASN A 212 -9.37 5.73 3.64
N LEU A 213 -8.41 5.26 2.82
CA LEU A 213 -8.46 5.45 1.38
C LEU A 213 -9.64 4.69 0.80
N ARG A 214 -10.44 5.39 -0.01
CA ARG A 214 -11.63 4.85 -0.69
C ARG A 214 -11.42 4.69 -2.18
N THR A 215 -10.64 5.58 -2.77
CA THR A 215 -10.37 5.55 -4.22
C THR A 215 -8.89 5.66 -4.48
N LEU A 216 -8.36 4.67 -5.21
CA LEU A 216 -7.00 4.63 -5.69
C LEU A 216 -7.00 4.45 -7.21
N SER A 217 -6.50 5.46 -7.93
CA SER A 217 -6.34 5.40 -9.39
C SER A 217 -4.87 5.25 -9.76
N LEU A 218 -4.52 4.11 -10.36
CA LEU A 218 -3.21 3.79 -10.92
C LEU A 218 -3.30 3.45 -12.42
N ASN A 219 -4.46 3.64 -13.03
CA ASN A 219 -4.70 3.36 -14.44
C ASN A 219 -3.84 4.24 -15.38
N GLU A 220 -3.64 3.78 -16.61
CA GLU A 220 -2.79 4.47 -17.60
C GLU A 220 -1.36 4.74 -17.12
N ASN A 221 -0.75 3.74 -16.48
CA ASN A 221 0.66 3.74 -16.10
C ASN A 221 1.43 2.69 -16.93
N LYS A 222 2.58 2.23 -16.42
CA LYS A 222 3.40 1.17 -17.03
C LYS A 222 3.57 0.01 -16.05
N ILE A 223 2.65 -0.18 -15.12
CA ILE A 223 2.81 -1.14 -14.01
C ILE A 223 2.93 -2.54 -14.59
N GLU A 224 4.08 -3.17 -14.39
CA GLU A 224 4.36 -4.55 -14.78
C GLU A 224 4.31 -5.45 -13.55
N ASN A 225 4.84 -4.96 -12.41
CA ASN A 225 4.95 -5.72 -11.17
C ASN A 225 4.18 -5.06 -10.02
N LEU A 226 3.36 -5.86 -9.35
CA LEU A 226 2.70 -5.54 -8.09
C LEU A 226 3.21 -6.53 -7.04
N GLU A 227 3.86 -6.05 -5.99
CA GLU A 227 4.35 -6.92 -4.92
C GLU A 227 3.19 -7.47 -4.08
N THR A 228 3.28 -8.74 -3.67
CA THR A 228 2.25 -9.40 -2.86
C THR A 228 1.99 -8.63 -1.57
N GLY A 229 0.72 -8.31 -1.31
CA GLY A 229 0.28 -7.59 -0.12
C GLY A 229 0.37 -6.06 -0.17
N VAL A 230 0.70 -5.47 -1.33
CA VAL A 230 0.79 -4.01 -1.52
C VAL A 230 -0.48 -3.25 -1.12
N PHE A 231 -1.66 -3.90 -1.21
CA PHE A 231 -2.95 -3.29 -0.87
C PHE A 231 -3.49 -3.67 0.51
N ASN A 232 -2.81 -4.51 1.29
CA ASN A 232 -3.35 -5.10 2.54
C ASN A 232 -3.82 -4.08 3.59
N ASN A 233 -3.26 -2.86 3.58
CA ASN A 233 -3.61 -1.81 4.53
C ASN A 233 -4.85 -1.00 4.11
N LEU A 234 -5.33 -1.16 2.88
CA LEU A 234 -6.40 -0.35 2.29
C LEU A 234 -7.79 -0.91 2.62
N THR A 235 -8.06 -1.14 3.90
CA THR A 235 -9.28 -1.84 4.37
C THR A 235 -10.59 -1.07 4.14
N SER A 236 -10.51 0.22 3.80
CA SER A 236 -11.67 1.03 3.39
C SER A 236 -11.80 1.26 1.89
N LEU A 237 -10.97 0.61 1.07
CA LEU A 237 -10.95 0.85 -0.37
C LEU A 237 -12.26 0.38 -1.01
N GLU A 238 -12.86 1.27 -1.79
CA GLU A 238 -14.12 1.06 -2.52
C GLU A 238 -13.84 0.93 -4.02
N ASN A 239 -12.92 1.73 -4.57
CA ASN A 239 -12.63 1.78 -6.00
C ASN A 239 -11.12 1.66 -6.25
N LEU A 240 -10.72 0.67 -7.06
CA LEU A 240 -9.35 0.43 -7.47
C LEU A 240 -9.25 0.37 -9.00
N TYR A 241 -8.55 1.35 -9.58
CA TYR A 241 -8.33 1.44 -11.03
C TYR A 241 -6.89 1.05 -11.38
N LEU A 242 -6.73 -0.10 -12.03
CA LEU A 242 -5.45 -0.66 -12.49
C LEU A 242 -5.44 -0.91 -14.01
N ASP A 243 -6.49 -0.49 -14.72
CA ASP A 243 -6.64 -0.64 -16.16
C ASP A 243 -5.61 0.15 -16.98
N TYR A 244 -5.40 -0.24 -18.24
CA TYR A 244 -4.37 0.36 -19.11
C TYR A 244 -2.97 0.37 -18.46
N ASN A 245 -2.56 -0.79 -17.95
CA ASN A 245 -1.21 -1.03 -17.43
C ASN A 245 -0.58 -2.21 -18.20
N ARG A 246 0.46 -2.82 -17.64
CA ARG A 246 1.18 -3.97 -18.22
C ARG A 246 1.25 -5.13 -17.22
N ILE A 247 0.29 -5.19 -16.30
CA ILE A 247 0.23 -6.22 -15.25
C ILE A 247 0.06 -7.55 -15.96
N HIS A 248 0.98 -8.49 -15.73
CA HIS A 248 1.00 -9.79 -16.40
C HIS A 248 0.83 -10.96 -15.42
N TYR A 249 1.18 -10.74 -14.16
CA TYR A 249 1.08 -11.71 -13.08
C TYR A 249 0.17 -11.18 -11.97
N LEU A 250 -0.67 -12.06 -11.43
CA LEU A 250 -1.49 -11.81 -10.27
C LEU A 250 -1.17 -12.88 -9.22
N ASP A 251 -0.90 -12.46 -7.99
CA ASP A 251 -0.79 -13.33 -6.82
C ASP A 251 -2.21 -13.65 -6.28
N SER A 252 -2.43 -14.85 -5.74
CA SER A 252 -3.75 -15.25 -5.24
C SER A 252 -4.24 -14.43 -4.05
N GLU A 253 -3.34 -13.79 -3.31
CA GLU A 253 -3.65 -12.96 -2.14
C GLU A 253 -3.54 -11.46 -2.44
N MET A 254 -3.38 -11.07 -3.71
CA MET A 254 -3.12 -9.68 -4.12
C MET A 254 -4.17 -8.68 -3.62
N PHE A 255 -5.45 -9.08 -3.60
CA PHE A 255 -6.57 -8.26 -3.16
C PHE A 255 -7.13 -8.69 -1.80
N LYS A 256 -6.36 -9.47 -1.02
CA LYS A 256 -6.79 -9.99 0.27
C LYS A 256 -7.17 -8.86 1.22
N GLY A 257 -8.36 -8.97 1.82
CA GLY A 257 -8.82 -8.07 2.87
C GLY A 257 -9.47 -6.78 2.37
N LEU A 258 -9.58 -6.57 1.05
CA LEU A 258 -10.30 -5.45 0.45
C LEU A 258 -11.82 -5.70 0.46
N THR A 259 -12.39 -5.94 1.64
CA THR A 259 -13.77 -6.41 1.79
C THR A 259 -14.83 -5.39 1.38
N LYS A 260 -14.49 -4.10 1.37
CA LYS A 260 -15.36 -2.99 0.91
C LYS A 260 -15.22 -2.66 -0.58
N LEU A 261 -14.32 -3.33 -1.30
CA LEU A 261 -14.05 -3.01 -2.69
C LEU A 261 -15.29 -3.31 -3.52
N ASN A 262 -15.81 -2.28 -4.18
CA ASN A 262 -16.98 -2.31 -5.04
C ASN A 262 -16.57 -2.29 -6.52
N GLU A 263 -15.55 -1.52 -6.89
CA GLU A 263 -15.08 -1.42 -8.27
C GLU A 263 -13.61 -1.85 -8.39
N LEU A 264 -13.34 -2.84 -9.25
CA LEU A 264 -12.00 -3.29 -9.60
C LEU A 264 -11.80 -3.28 -11.11
N HIS A 265 -10.95 -2.38 -11.59
CA HIS A 265 -10.67 -2.25 -13.01
C HIS A 265 -9.32 -2.84 -13.38
N LEU A 266 -9.32 -3.89 -14.20
CA LEU A 266 -8.11 -4.62 -14.65
C LEU A 266 -8.02 -4.72 -16.19
N HIS A 267 -8.97 -4.16 -16.93
CA HIS A 267 -9.00 -4.23 -18.39
C HIS A 267 -7.78 -3.58 -19.06
N ASN A 268 -7.46 -3.99 -20.29
CA ASN A 268 -6.25 -3.53 -21.01
C ASN A 268 -4.97 -3.73 -20.19
N ASN A 269 -4.74 -4.95 -19.73
CA ASN A 269 -3.50 -5.41 -19.09
C ASN A 269 -2.96 -6.65 -19.83
N MET A 270 -1.86 -7.22 -19.34
CA MET A 270 -1.20 -8.40 -19.91
C MET A 270 -1.48 -9.69 -19.11
N ILE A 271 -2.57 -9.70 -18.33
CA ILE A 271 -2.93 -10.80 -17.43
C ILE A 271 -3.27 -12.04 -18.26
N ARG A 272 -2.51 -13.12 -18.04
CA ARG A 272 -2.74 -14.41 -18.71
C ARG A 272 -3.60 -15.37 -17.89
N ASN A 273 -3.41 -15.39 -16.58
CA ASN A 273 -4.07 -16.34 -15.69
C ASN A 273 -4.76 -15.59 -14.55
N ILE A 274 -5.96 -16.03 -14.19
CA ILE A 274 -6.67 -15.58 -12.99
C ILE A 274 -6.50 -16.66 -11.92
N PRO A 275 -5.66 -16.44 -10.89
CA PRO A 275 -5.45 -17.43 -9.84
C PRO A 275 -6.75 -17.74 -9.10
N ARG A 276 -6.92 -19.01 -8.73
CA ARG A 276 -8.08 -19.43 -7.94
C ARG A 276 -8.10 -18.70 -6.60
N GLY A 277 -9.28 -18.20 -6.23
CA GLY A 277 -9.52 -17.56 -4.94
C GLY A 277 -9.13 -16.08 -4.85
N ILE A 278 -8.55 -15.50 -5.90
CA ILE A 278 -8.08 -14.10 -5.90
C ILE A 278 -9.16 -13.07 -5.56
N PHE A 279 -10.44 -13.41 -5.80
CA PHE A 279 -11.58 -12.55 -5.53
C PHE A 279 -12.39 -12.97 -4.30
N ASP A 280 -12.00 -14.03 -3.57
CA ASP A 280 -12.83 -14.63 -2.50
C ASP A 280 -13.09 -13.66 -1.34
N SER A 281 -12.14 -12.75 -1.07
CA SER A 281 -12.29 -11.76 0.01
C SER A 281 -13.12 -10.53 -0.39
N LEU A 282 -13.44 -10.35 -1.68
CA LEU A 282 -14.09 -9.16 -2.22
C LEU A 282 -15.62 -9.25 -2.10
N THR A 283 -16.12 -9.34 -0.86
CA THR A 283 -17.53 -9.61 -0.57
C THR A 283 -18.51 -8.52 -1.04
N SER A 284 -18.02 -7.30 -1.24
CA SER A 284 -18.79 -6.15 -1.72
C SER A 284 -18.59 -5.85 -3.20
N LEU A 285 -17.86 -6.68 -3.94
CA LEU A 285 -17.53 -6.41 -5.33
C LEU A 285 -18.81 -6.30 -6.17
N GLY A 286 -19.00 -5.12 -6.75
CA GLY A 286 -20.13 -4.80 -7.60
C GLY A 286 -19.73 -4.73 -9.07
N ASN A 287 -18.51 -4.32 -9.40
CA ASN A 287 -18.05 -4.17 -10.77
C ASN A 287 -16.61 -4.65 -10.90
N LEU A 288 -16.37 -5.56 -11.86
CA LEU A 288 -15.05 -6.04 -12.21
C LEU A 288 -14.88 -5.90 -13.72
N THR A 289 -13.74 -5.42 -14.19
CA THR A 289 -13.51 -5.30 -15.64
C THR A 289 -12.25 -6.04 -16.03
N LEU A 290 -12.39 -6.98 -16.96
CA LEU A 290 -11.34 -7.87 -17.47
C LEU A 290 -11.36 -7.93 -19.01
N ARG A 291 -11.77 -6.85 -19.67
CA ARG A 291 -11.74 -6.78 -21.13
C ARG A 291 -10.30 -6.60 -21.62
N ASN A 292 -9.99 -7.12 -22.81
CA ASN A 292 -8.70 -6.93 -23.46
C ASN A 292 -7.52 -7.35 -22.55
N VAL A 293 -7.67 -8.48 -21.85
CA VAL A 293 -6.55 -9.18 -21.21
C VAL A 293 -6.29 -10.50 -21.95
N PRO A 294 -5.02 -10.89 -22.19
CA PRO A 294 -4.67 -12.05 -23.00
C PRO A 294 -4.82 -13.36 -22.20
N LEU A 295 -6.05 -13.68 -21.78
CA LEU A 295 -6.33 -14.83 -20.92
C LEU A 295 -6.02 -16.16 -21.59
N THR A 296 -5.44 -17.07 -20.81
CA THR A 296 -5.26 -18.47 -21.17
C THR A 296 -6.45 -19.26 -20.64
N CYS A 297 -7.16 -19.89 -21.57
CA CYS A 297 -8.33 -20.69 -21.31
C CYS A 297 -7.99 -22.18 -21.30
N ASP A 298 -7.30 -22.56 -20.24
CA ASP A 298 -7.03 -23.95 -19.88
C ASP A 298 -7.88 -24.35 -18.66
N CYS A 299 -7.58 -25.49 -18.05
CA CYS A 299 -8.30 -25.97 -16.88
C CYS A 299 -8.11 -25.11 -15.62
N ASN A 300 -7.14 -24.18 -15.60
CA ASN A 300 -6.94 -23.26 -14.48
C ASN A 300 -7.98 -22.14 -14.44
N ILE A 301 -8.56 -21.74 -15.58
CA ILE A 301 -9.60 -20.69 -15.61
C ILE A 301 -11.01 -21.23 -15.38
N LEU A 302 -11.20 -22.56 -15.40
CA LEU A 302 -12.53 -23.17 -15.37
C LEU A 302 -13.37 -22.77 -14.15
N TRP A 303 -12.73 -22.61 -12.99
CA TRP A 303 -13.43 -22.13 -11.79
C TRP A 303 -14.04 -20.74 -12.01
N PHE A 304 -13.33 -19.87 -12.74
CA PHE A 304 -13.75 -18.49 -13.00
C PHE A 304 -14.91 -18.45 -14.00
N VAL A 305 -14.88 -19.31 -15.03
CA VAL A 305 -16.01 -19.56 -15.93
C VAL A 305 -17.27 -19.95 -15.13
N ASN A 306 -17.12 -20.89 -14.20
CA ASN A 306 -18.21 -21.35 -13.35
C ASN A 306 -18.76 -20.25 -12.42
N VAL A 307 -17.90 -19.36 -11.91
CA VAL A 307 -18.31 -18.18 -11.15
C VAL A 307 -19.10 -17.21 -12.03
N LEU A 308 -18.56 -16.83 -13.20
CA LEU A 308 -19.22 -15.90 -14.13
C LEU A 308 -20.61 -16.38 -14.54
N LYS A 309 -20.78 -17.69 -14.78
CA LYS A 309 -22.06 -18.28 -15.16
C LYS A 309 -23.11 -18.25 -14.05
N LYS A 310 -22.71 -18.54 -12.81
CA LYS A 310 -23.64 -18.53 -11.66
C LYS A 310 -24.16 -17.12 -11.35
N SER A 311 -23.43 -16.09 -11.74
CA SER A 311 -23.79 -14.70 -11.48
C SER A 311 -24.80 -14.11 -12.49
N TYR A 312 -25.28 -14.88 -13.48
CA TYR A 312 -26.29 -14.44 -14.45
C TYR A 312 -27.63 -15.18 -14.28
N PRO A 313 -28.80 -14.49 -14.22
CA PRO A 313 -29.05 -13.04 -14.31
C PRO A 313 -29.05 -12.37 -12.90
N PRO A 314 -28.98 -11.03 -12.80
CA PRO A 314 -28.40 -10.36 -11.64
C PRO A 314 -29.32 -10.43 -10.43
N ARG A 315 -28.92 -11.22 -9.43
CA ARG A 315 -29.16 -10.88 -8.03
C ARG A 315 -27.81 -10.77 -7.35
N ASN A 316 -27.31 -9.54 -7.33
CA ASN A 316 -26.32 -9.07 -6.37
C ASN A 316 -25.00 -9.85 -6.35
N GLN A 317 -24.05 -9.56 -7.27
CA GLN A 317 -22.58 -9.50 -6.98
C GLN A 317 -21.63 -9.42 -8.19
N ILE A 318 -22.09 -9.35 -9.44
CA ILE A 318 -21.20 -9.12 -10.60
C ILE A 318 -21.95 -8.19 -11.57
N GLY A 319 -21.79 -6.88 -11.39
CA GLY A 319 -22.65 -5.81 -11.91
C GLY A 319 -22.51 -5.56 -13.40
N TYR A 320 -23.64 -5.19 -14.02
CA TYR A 320 -23.80 -4.65 -15.38
C TYR A 320 -22.68 -4.98 -16.39
N TYR A 321 -22.49 -6.27 -16.67
CA TYR A 321 -21.71 -6.69 -17.82
C TYR A 321 -22.59 -6.65 -19.04
N ASP A 322 -22.33 -5.73 -19.96
CA ASP A 322 -22.74 -5.93 -21.35
C ASP A 322 -21.93 -7.15 -21.86
N PRO A 323 -22.59 -8.25 -22.28
CA PRO A 323 -21.91 -9.46 -22.73
C PRO A 323 -20.93 -9.23 -23.88
N LYS A 324 -21.03 -8.11 -24.62
CA LYS A 324 -20.03 -7.71 -25.63
C LYS A 324 -18.68 -7.27 -25.06
N TRP A 325 -18.57 -7.02 -23.76
CA TRP A 325 -17.38 -6.43 -23.13
C TRP A 325 -16.81 -7.31 -22.00
N GLY A 326 -17.25 -8.57 -21.91
CA GLY A 326 -16.73 -9.55 -20.96
C GLY A 326 -15.31 -10.06 -21.30
N PRO A 327 -14.70 -10.83 -20.38
CA PRO A 327 -13.40 -11.45 -20.63
C PRO A 327 -13.50 -12.50 -21.74
N THR A 328 -12.53 -12.47 -22.65
CA THR A 328 -12.41 -13.42 -23.76
C THR A 328 -11.11 -14.20 -23.66
N CYS A 329 -11.11 -15.39 -24.21
CA CYS A 329 -9.90 -16.19 -24.38
C CYS A 329 -8.98 -15.56 -25.41
N HIS A 330 -7.68 -15.63 -25.15
CA HIS A 330 -6.64 -15.32 -26.13
C HIS A 330 -5.80 -16.56 -26.46
N PHE A 331 -5.54 -17.38 -25.43
CA PHE A 331 -4.92 -18.69 -25.59
C PHE A 331 -5.89 -19.80 -25.13
N PRO A 332 -5.78 -21.03 -25.66
CA PRO A 332 -5.00 -21.35 -26.85
C PRO A 332 -5.64 -20.71 -28.11
N VAL A 333 -4.94 -20.70 -29.25
CA VAL A 333 -5.35 -19.94 -30.45
C VAL A 333 -6.73 -20.39 -30.96
N GLU A 334 -7.07 -21.66 -30.78
CA GLU A 334 -8.35 -22.27 -31.16
C GLU A 334 -9.54 -21.73 -30.34
N MET A 335 -9.26 -21.17 -29.16
CA MET A 335 -10.24 -20.51 -28.31
C MET A 335 -10.21 -18.99 -28.42
N SER A 336 -9.26 -18.42 -29.15
CA SER A 336 -9.09 -16.97 -29.24
C SER A 336 -10.38 -16.25 -29.66
N GLY A 337 -10.77 -15.24 -28.89
CA GLY A 337 -11.96 -14.43 -29.10
C GLY A 337 -13.25 -14.99 -28.48
N LYS A 338 -13.27 -16.24 -27.99
CA LYS A 338 -14.45 -16.80 -27.32
C LYS A 338 -14.68 -16.13 -25.97
N SER A 339 -15.93 -15.79 -25.67
CA SER A 339 -16.33 -15.19 -24.38
C SER A 339 -16.38 -16.25 -23.28
N LEU A 340 -15.73 -16.00 -22.15
CA LEU A 340 -15.77 -16.92 -20.99
C LEU A 340 -17.19 -17.18 -20.48
N MET A 341 -18.12 -16.24 -20.68
CA MET A 341 -19.50 -16.38 -20.24
C MET A 341 -20.30 -17.42 -21.05
N GLU A 342 -19.90 -17.65 -22.29
CA GLU A 342 -20.53 -18.61 -23.19
C GLU A 342 -19.93 -20.02 -23.04
N MET A 343 -18.72 -20.11 -22.48
CA MET A 343 -17.97 -21.35 -22.33
C MET A 343 -18.45 -22.22 -21.18
N ASN A 344 -18.40 -23.54 -21.33
CA ASN A 344 -18.84 -24.54 -20.36
C ASN A 344 -17.73 -25.55 -20.05
N GLU A 345 -17.95 -26.40 -19.04
CA GLU A 345 -16.95 -27.39 -18.60
C GLU A 345 -16.49 -28.33 -19.72
N ASN A 346 -17.36 -28.67 -20.69
CA ASN A 346 -16.99 -29.56 -21.79
C ASN A 346 -16.09 -28.90 -22.83
N ASP A 347 -15.99 -27.56 -22.82
CA ASP A 347 -15.02 -26.85 -23.67
C ASP A 347 -13.59 -27.04 -23.16
N PHE A 348 -13.41 -27.53 -21.92
CA PHE A 348 -12.12 -27.76 -21.28
C PHE A 348 -11.86 -29.26 -21.09
N HIS A 349 -10.73 -29.76 -21.60
CA HIS A 349 -10.35 -31.17 -21.51
C HIS A 349 -9.59 -31.49 -20.21
N CYS A 350 -10.24 -31.23 -19.07
CA CYS A 350 -9.61 -31.34 -17.75
C CYS A 350 -9.55 -32.76 -17.20
N ALA A 351 -8.57 -33.02 -16.34
CA ALA A 351 -8.38 -34.32 -15.70
C ALA A 351 -8.14 -34.17 -14.20
N SER A 352 -8.94 -34.86 -13.38
CA SER A 352 -8.67 -35.02 -11.95
C SER A 352 -7.32 -35.71 -11.73
N PRO A 353 -6.66 -35.53 -10.57
CA PRO A 353 -5.33 -36.07 -10.37
C PRO A 353 -5.36 -37.59 -10.48
N ASP A 354 -4.41 -38.16 -11.20
CA ASP A 354 -4.16 -39.59 -11.24
C ASP A 354 -2.70 -39.89 -10.96
N VAL A 355 -2.45 -40.95 -10.21
CA VAL A 355 -1.12 -41.22 -9.69
C VAL A 355 -0.37 -42.14 -10.66
N ILE A 356 0.87 -41.79 -10.97
CA ILE A 356 1.78 -42.62 -11.75
C ILE A 356 2.63 -43.48 -10.82
N VAL A 357 3.09 -42.89 -9.70
CA VAL A 357 3.95 -43.57 -8.73
C VAL A 357 3.35 -43.39 -7.35
N VAL A 358 3.03 -44.51 -6.70
CA VAL A 358 2.60 -44.56 -5.31
C VAL A 358 3.78 -44.82 -4.38
N PRO A 359 3.74 -44.33 -3.13
CA PRO A 359 4.72 -44.71 -2.14
C PRO A 359 4.54 -46.18 -1.74
N GLU A 360 5.66 -46.87 -1.55
CA GLU A 360 5.69 -48.29 -1.16
C GLU A 360 5.97 -48.46 0.33
N ASN A 361 5.41 -49.52 0.92
CA ASN A 361 5.73 -49.91 2.28
C ASN A 361 7.22 -50.25 2.42
N LYS A 362 7.87 -49.79 3.49
CA LYS A 362 9.28 -50.05 3.75
C LYS A 362 9.52 -50.53 5.16
N THR A 363 10.44 -51.48 5.31
CA THR A 363 10.99 -51.87 6.60
C THR A 363 12.47 -51.49 6.60
N MET A 364 12.89 -50.72 7.60
CA MET A 364 14.19 -50.04 7.63
C MET A 364 14.89 -50.23 8.96
N SER A 365 16.21 -50.10 8.97
CA SER A 365 17.01 -50.05 10.20
C SER A 365 17.29 -48.61 10.63
N VAL A 366 17.40 -48.37 11.95
CA VAL A 366 17.85 -47.06 12.47
C VAL A 366 19.17 -46.64 11.81
N GLY A 367 19.20 -45.44 11.24
CA GLY A 367 20.35 -44.88 10.55
C GLY A 367 20.31 -44.97 9.02
N GLU A 368 19.41 -45.76 8.45
CA GLU A 368 19.26 -45.87 6.99
C GLU A 368 18.59 -44.61 6.38
N ARG A 369 18.68 -44.46 5.05
CA ARG A 369 18.08 -43.35 4.29
C ARG A 369 16.73 -43.76 3.71
N LEU A 370 15.63 -43.22 4.24
CA LEU A 370 14.29 -43.44 3.67
C LEU A 370 14.13 -42.62 2.40
N GLN A 371 13.50 -43.23 1.39
CA GLN A 371 13.04 -42.55 0.18
C GLN A 371 11.64 -43.06 -0.17
N LEU A 372 10.65 -42.16 -0.18
CA LEU A 372 9.29 -42.44 -0.65
C LEU A 372 8.99 -41.55 -1.85
N SER A 373 8.65 -42.16 -2.98
CA SER A 373 8.35 -41.44 -4.22
C SER A 373 6.84 -41.32 -4.39
N CYS A 374 6.38 -40.16 -4.84
CA CYS A 374 4.98 -39.96 -5.24
C CYS A 374 4.95 -39.08 -6.49
N LYS A 375 4.33 -39.57 -7.57
CA LYS A 375 4.18 -38.83 -8.82
C LYS A 375 2.76 -38.91 -9.31
N ALA A 376 2.22 -37.81 -9.79
CA ALA A 376 0.87 -37.75 -10.33
C ALA A 376 0.82 -36.90 -11.60
N VAL A 377 -0.22 -37.11 -12.39
CA VAL A 377 -0.64 -36.31 -13.53
C VAL A 377 -2.06 -35.81 -13.29
N GLY A 378 -2.44 -34.79 -14.04
CA GLY A 378 -3.75 -34.16 -13.98
C GLY A 378 -3.68 -32.85 -14.74
N ASP A 379 -4.85 -32.32 -15.11
CA ASP A 379 -4.97 -31.00 -15.70
C ASP A 379 -6.09 -30.24 -14.98
N PRO A 380 -5.78 -29.24 -14.14
CA PRO A 380 -4.46 -28.65 -13.93
C PRO A 380 -3.44 -29.56 -13.26
N GLU A 381 -2.15 -29.23 -13.44
CA GLU A 381 -1.04 -29.95 -12.82
C GLU A 381 -1.24 -30.06 -11.29
N PRO A 382 -1.26 -31.28 -10.73
CA PRO A 382 -1.59 -31.47 -9.33
C PRO A 382 -0.44 -31.13 -8.40
N SER A 383 -0.77 -30.49 -7.28
CA SER A 383 0.14 -30.29 -6.14
C SER A 383 0.26 -31.58 -5.31
N ILE A 384 1.46 -31.84 -4.76
CA ILE A 384 1.73 -33.00 -3.90
C ILE A 384 2.21 -32.53 -2.52
N THR A 385 1.57 -33.02 -1.46
CA THR A 385 1.98 -32.81 -0.07
C THR A 385 2.11 -34.15 0.67
N TRP A 386 2.91 -34.15 1.75
CA TRP A 386 3.15 -35.33 2.58
C TRP A 386 2.64 -35.12 4.00
N ALA A 387 2.05 -36.17 4.57
CA ALA A 387 1.65 -36.23 5.96
C ALA A 387 2.13 -37.55 6.60
N LYS A 388 2.43 -37.53 7.89
CA LYS A 388 2.73 -38.72 8.71
C LYS A 388 1.67 -38.81 9.79
N ASP A 389 1.01 -39.97 9.89
CA ASP A 389 -0.03 -40.24 10.88
C ASP A 389 -1.12 -39.14 10.89
N ASP A 390 -1.51 -38.71 9.69
CA ASP A 390 -2.52 -37.66 9.42
C ASP A 390 -2.13 -36.22 9.84
N ILE A 391 -0.87 -36.00 10.19
CA ILE A 391 -0.31 -34.68 10.48
C ILE A 391 0.63 -34.27 9.34
N ASP A 392 0.49 -33.04 8.84
CA ASP A 392 1.37 -32.50 7.80
C ASP A 392 2.84 -32.59 8.23
N LEU A 393 3.68 -33.07 7.31
CA LEU A 393 5.07 -33.36 7.62
C LEU A 393 5.85 -32.06 7.81
N GLN A 394 6.49 -31.89 8.97
CA GLN A 394 7.43 -30.79 9.16
C GLN A 394 8.76 -31.12 8.48
N LEU A 395 9.23 -30.19 7.64
CA LEU A 395 10.48 -30.32 6.90
C LEU A 395 11.62 -29.71 7.72
N ASP A 396 12.77 -30.37 7.71
CA ASP A 396 13.99 -29.93 8.38
C ASP A 396 15.24 -30.35 7.58
N GLN A 397 16.44 -30.26 8.17
CA GLN A 397 17.68 -30.67 7.50
C GLN A 397 17.72 -32.17 7.20
N ARG A 398 17.03 -33.00 7.98
CA ARG A 398 17.00 -34.47 7.89
C ARG A 398 15.85 -34.96 7.02
N VAL A 399 14.68 -34.33 7.11
CA VAL A 399 13.41 -34.65 6.43
C VAL A 399 13.15 -33.61 5.34
N GLN A 400 13.34 -34.00 4.08
CA GLN A 400 13.25 -33.10 2.93
C GLN A 400 12.35 -33.67 1.84
N VAL A 401 11.67 -32.80 1.10
CA VAL A 401 10.95 -33.15 -0.14
C VAL A 401 11.68 -32.52 -1.33
N PHE A 402 12.11 -33.35 -2.27
CA PHE A 402 12.81 -32.91 -3.48
C PHE A 402 11.84 -32.34 -4.52
N LYS A 403 12.35 -31.61 -5.51
CA LYS A 403 11.55 -31.03 -6.62
C LYS A 403 10.70 -32.04 -7.39
N ASN A 404 11.09 -33.32 -7.37
CA ASN A 404 10.34 -34.42 -7.98
C ASN A 404 9.31 -35.05 -7.02
N ASN A 405 8.94 -34.34 -5.95
CA ASN A 405 8.00 -34.73 -4.89
C ASN A 405 8.39 -36.00 -4.11
N THR A 406 9.67 -36.38 -4.16
CA THR A 406 10.20 -37.51 -3.38
C THR A 406 10.54 -37.06 -1.97
N LEU A 407 9.95 -37.73 -0.97
CA LEU A 407 10.27 -37.55 0.44
C LEU A 407 11.53 -38.35 0.78
N ILE A 408 12.49 -37.68 1.44
CA ILE A 408 13.72 -38.28 1.93
C ILE A 408 13.89 -37.99 3.43
N ILE A 409 14.19 -39.04 4.18
CA ILE A 409 14.71 -38.93 5.56
C ILE A 409 16.15 -39.43 5.53
N SER A 410 17.10 -38.52 5.74
CA SER A 410 18.53 -38.80 5.54
C SER A 410 19.08 -39.85 6.52
N LYS A 411 18.55 -39.87 7.75
CA LYS A 411 18.91 -40.81 8.80
C LYS A 411 17.66 -41.14 9.61
N VAL A 412 17.13 -42.35 9.42
CA VAL A 412 15.89 -42.81 10.04
C VAL A 412 16.08 -43.10 11.53
N GLU A 413 15.15 -42.61 12.34
CA GLU A 413 15.00 -42.85 13.78
C GLU A 413 13.76 -43.70 14.06
N ARG A 414 13.66 -44.30 15.27
CA ARG A 414 12.49 -45.12 15.62
C ARG A 414 11.17 -44.35 15.56
N THR A 415 11.20 -43.06 15.89
CA THR A 415 10.06 -42.13 15.87
C THR A 415 9.56 -41.82 14.47
N ASP A 416 10.39 -42.05 13.43
CA ASP A 416 9.97 -41.88 12.04
C ASP A 416 9.08 -43.04 11.56
N GLY A 417 8.96 -44.13 12.32
CA GLY A 417 8.00 -45.19 12.03
C GLY A 417 6.56 -44.68 12.07
N GLY A 418 5.74 -45.13 11.13
CA GLY A 418 4.34 -44.69 11.02
C GLY A 418 3.79 -44.78 9.60
N GLN A 419 2.56 -44.30 9.44
CA GLN A 419 1.87 -44.28 8.15
C GLN A 419 2.11 -42.95 7.45
N TYR A 420 2.87 -43.00 6.35
CA TYR A 420 3.08 -41.86 5.48
C TYR A 420 1.96 -41.81 4.45
N LYS A 421 1.47 -40.61 4.17
CA LYS A 421 0.41 -40.34 3.20
C LYS A 421 0.90 -39.27 2.22
N CYS A 422 0.97 -39.64 0.95
CA CYS A 422 1.08 -38.68 -0.13
C CYS A 422 -0.33 -38.20 -0.49
N VAL A 423 -0.56 -36.89 -0.47
CA VAL A 423 -1.81 -36.25 -0.83
C VAL A 423 -1.61 -35.48 -2.12
N VAL A 424 -2.39 -35.83 -3.14
CA VAL A 424 -2.31 -35.24 -4.49
C VAL A 424 -3.60 -34.47 -4.74
N THR A 425 -3.48 -33.19 -5.09
CA THR A 425 -4.64 -32.28 -5.21
C THR A 425 -4.54 -31.37 -6.43
N ASN A 426 -5.61 -31.30 -7.22
CA ASN A 426 -5.84 -30.21 -8.18
C ASN A 426 -7.26 -29.63 -8.00
N SER A 427 -7.68 -28.72 -8.89
CA SER A 427 -8.97 -28.04 -8.82
C SER A 427 -10.18 -28.96 -9.01
N LEU A 428 -10.02 -30.16 -9.58
CA LEU A 428 -11.07 -31.14 -9.86
C LEU A 428 -11.15 -32.27 -8.82
N GLY A 429 -10.11 -32.47 -8.00
CA GLY A 429 -10.16 -33.55 -7.02
C GLY A 429 -8.92 -33.68 -6.13
N ARG A 430 -9.07 -34.55 -5.14
CA ARG A 430 -8.03 -34.93 -4.18
C ARG A 430 -7.95 -36.44 -4.08
N LYS A 431 -6.75 -37.00 -4.24
CA LYS A 431 -6.46 -38.42 -4.00
C LYS A 431 -5.35 -38.53 -2.96
N SER A 432 -5.30 -39.67 -2.25
CA SER A 432 -4.23 -39.91 -1.29
C SER A 432 -3.79 -41.37 -1.29
N PHE A 433 -2.49 -41.59 -1.14
CA PHE A 433 -1.87 -42.90 -1.17
C PHE A 433 -0.99 -43.08 0.06
N LYS A 434 -1.05 -44.26 0.65
CA LYS A 434 -0.43 -44.54 1.95
C LYS A 434 0.71 -45.54 1.81
N ALA A 435 1.75 -45.35 2.60
CA ALA A 435 2.83 -46.31 2.81
C ALA A 435 3.14 -46.45 4.30
N MET A 436 3.26 -47.68 4.76
CA MET A 436 3.71 -48.00 6.11
C MET A 436 5.24 -48.06 6.14
N VAL A 437 5.85 -47.33 7.06
CA VAL A 437 7.29 -47.40 7.34
C VAL A 437 7.50 -48.04 8.70
N ASN A 438 8.08 -49.24 8.70
CA ASN A 438 8.47 -49.96 9.90
C ASN A 438 9.96 -49.73 10.17
N VAL A 439 10.32 -49.31 11.37
CA VAL A 439 11.73 -49.07 11.74
C VAL A 439 12.17 -50.12 12.76
N ASN A 440 12.97 -51.06 12.28
CA ASN A 440 13.65 -52.08 13.06
C ASN A 440 15.00 -51.55 13.56
N GLY A 441 15.51 -52.19 14.61
CA GLY A 441 16.80 -51.84 15.19
C GLY A 441 16.68 -51.81 16.70
N LEU A 442 17.44 -52.68 17.35
CA LEU A 442 17.79 -52.52 18.75
C LEU A 442 18.42 -51.13 18.93
N ALA A 443 18.10 -50.45 20.03
CA ALA A 443 18.84 -49.25 20.37
C ALA A 443 20.33 -49.59 20.25
N LYS A 444 21.08 -48.86 19.41
CA LYS A 444 22.52 -48.75 19.69
C LYS A 444 22.52 -48.19 21.10
N ASN A 445 22.87 -49.04 22.07
CA ASN A 445 22.76 -48.76 23.48
C ASN A 445 23.18 -47.31 23.72
N SER A 446 22.25 -46.51 24.23
CA SER A 446 22.57 -45.33 25.00
C SER A 446 23.34 -45.81 26.24
N CYS A 447 24.62 -46.12 26.06
CA CYS A 447 25.55 -46.39 27.15
C CYS A 447 26.41 -45.16 27.46
N ASP A 448 26.05 -43.97 26.96
CA ASP A 448 26.80 -42.73 27.16
C ASP A 448 26.04 -41.64 27.96
N THR A 449 24.89 -41.95 28.56
CA THR A 449 24.19 -40.99 29.46
C THR A 449 23.98 -41.48 30.88
N MET A 450 24.72 -42.53 31.32
CA MET A 450 24.74 -42.98 32.72
C MET A 450 26.13 -42.93 33.37
N PHE A 451 27.02 -42.05 32.88
CA PHE A 451 28.31 -41.72 33.52
C PHE A 451 28.38 -40.26 34.00
N GLY A 452 27.23 -39.71 34.44
CA GLY A 452 27.13 -38.32 34.93
C GLY A 452 26.83 -38.18 36.42
N VAL A 453 26.44 -39.25 37.12
CA VAL A 453 26.04 -39.17 38.53
C VAL A 453 26.48 -40.45 39.23
N LEU A 454 27.62 -40.40 39.94
CA LEU A 454 27.96 -41.11 41.20
C LEU A 454 29.50 -41.17 41.40
N PRO A 455 30.16 -40.10 41.90
CA PRO A 455 31.57 -40.16 42.28
C PRO A 455 31.76 -40.52 43.77
N TYR A 456 30.95 -41.43 44.34
CA TYR A 456 31.05 -41.73 45.78
C TYR A 456 31.00 -43.21 46.18
N PHE A 457 30.62 -44.15 45.30
CA PHE A 457 30.53 -45.56 45.69
C PHE A 457 31.77 -46.41 45.36
N PHE A 458 32.62 -45.99 44.43
CA PHE A 458 33.85 -46.73 44.10
C PHE A 458 35.02 -46.51 45.07
N ILE A 459 35.00 -45.43 45.86
CA ILE A 459 36.05 -45.14 46.86
C ILE A 459 35.86 -46.00 48.13
N ILE A 460 34.61 -46.35 48.49
CA ILE A 460 34.32 -47.13 49.70
C ILE A 460 34.75 -48.60 49.56
N ILE A 461 34.65 -49.18 48.36
CA ILE A 461 35.07 -50.57 48.13
C ILE A 461 36.60 -50.73 48.14
N ILE A 462 37.35 -49.70 47.72
CA ILE A 462 38.82 -49.71 47.80
C ILE A 462 39.31 -49.49 49.24
N ILE A 463 38.59 -48.72 50.07
CA ILE A 463 38.95 -48.52 51.49
C ILE A 463 38.62 -49.77 52.34
N ILE A 464 37.60 -50.55 51.98
CA ILE A 464 37.26 -51.81 52.67
C ILE A 464 38.18 -52.96 52.25
N LEU A 465 38.65 -52.99 50.99
CA LEU A 465 39.64 -53.99 50.54
C LEU A 465 41.08 -53.67 50.98
N ALA A 466 41.42 -52.40 51.25
CA ALA A 466 42.71 -52.01 51.80
C ALA A 466 42.89 -52.33 53.30
N ASN A 467 41.79 -52.53 54.05
CA ASN A 467 41.83 -52.89 55.47
C ASN A 467 41.80 -54.40 55.75
N CYS A 468 41.76 -55.26 54.72
CA CYS A 468 41.84 -56.71 54.87
C CYS A 468 43.26 -57.28 54.61
N ILE A 469 44.23 -56.43 54.26
CA ILE A 469 45.63 -56.82 53.94
C ILE A 469 46.62 -56.37 55.03
N LEU A 470 46.16 -55.73 56.11
CA LEU A 470 47.00 -55.22 57.21
C LEU A 470 46.72 -55.86 58.58
N TYR A 471 46.08 -57.03 58.62
CA TYR A 471 45.84 -57.79 59.86
C TYR A 471 46.23 -59.27 59.73
N ASN A 472 47.35 -59.53 59.07
CA ASN A 472 48.08 -60.80 59.15
C ASN A 472 49.56 -60.51 58.89
N ASP A 473 50.22 -59.97 59.90
CA ASP A 473 51.63 -60.20 60.27
C ASP A 473 51.97 -59.29 61.46
N ILE A 474 52.67 -59.84 62.47
CA ILE A 474 52.96 -59.31 63.83
C ILE A 474 51.85 -59.71 64.82
N ILE A 475 51.94 -60.79 65.63
CA ILE A 475 52.90 -61.07 66.71
C ILE A 475 53.00 -62.60 66.98
N LEU A 476 54.23 -63.01 67.33
CA LEU A 476 54.69 -64.26 67.98
C LEU A 476 53.88 -64.71 69.22
#